data_AF-A0AAW1RH30-F1
#
_entry.id   AF-A0AAW1RH30-F1
#
_cell.length_a   1.000
_cell.length_b   1.000
_cell.length_c   1.000
_cell.angle_alpha   90.00
_cell.angle_beta   90.00
_cell.angle_gamma   90.00
#
_symmetry.space_group_name_H-M   'P 1'
#
loop_
_entity.id
_entity.type
_entity.pdbx_description
1 polymer ?
#
loop_
_entity_poly.entity_id
_entity_poly.type
_entity_poly.pdbx_seq_one_letter_code
_entity_poly.pdbx_strand_id
1 'polypeptide(L)'
;MLCEATSRSAAGALRGTFVVRPLSAAAAESQHHRADGKQSSGRGAEKDALTVDEAQFDAITDQIPQRPMGVVEGTSYTLLILAGVAVAGAVLWTVANELLLQPREYTAFSLALDRLRDDPRVMVALGSPVSGYGQETRNRAARQRIPHRTYTDDRGVEHVQVQFISRGPAGVGRVSADMYQDASRQWQFYYLLVDVDGGRGRISIVHPQYQ
;
A
#
# COMPACT_ATOMS: atom_id res chain seq x y z
N MET A 1 -19.95 0.68 -72.15
CA MET A 1 -18.50 0.84 -71.87
C MET A 1 -18.33 0.64 -70.38
N LEU A 2 -18.17 -0.61 -69.96
CA LEU A 2 -16.88 -1.29 -69.69
C LEU A 2 -16.18 -0.63 -68.49
N CYS A 3 -16.27 -1.27 -67.32
CA CYS A 3 -15.21 -2.12 -66.75
C CYS A 3 -14.07 -1.26 -66.21
N GLU A 4 -13.83 -1.29 -64.89
CA GLU A 4 -12.74 -2.12 -64.38
C GLU A 4 -12.97 -2.50 -62.91
N ALA A 5 -12.77 -3.79 -62.65
CA ALA A 5 -12.64 -4.41 -61.36
C ALA A 5 -11.15 -4.59 -61.04
N THR A 6 -10.78 -4.46 -59.78
CA THR A 6 -9.52 -4.98 -59.19
C THR A 6 -9.71 -4.85 -57.68
N SER A 7 -10.08 -5.89 -56.94
CA SER A 7 -9.37 -7.15 -56.64
C SER A 7 -7.97 -6.90 -56.06
N ARG A 8 -7.81 -7.06 -54.74
CA ARG A 8 -6.98 -8.12 -54.13
C ARG A 8 -6.73 -7.92 -52.64
N SER A 9 -6.53 -9.09 -52.03
CA SER A 9 -5.56 -9.38 -50.97
C SER A 9 -6.03 -9.35 -49.53
N ALA A 10 -6.50 -10.54 -49.12
CA ALA A 10 -6.35 -11.05 -47.77
C ALA A 10 -4.90 -10.97 -47.28
N ALA A 11 -4.72 -10.65 -46.00
CA ALA A 11 -3.54 -11.02 -45.22
C ALA A 11 -4.00 -11.32 -43.79
N GLY A 12 -3.79 -12.56 -43.39
CA GLY A 12 -4.25 -13.11 -42.12
C GLY A 12 -3.57 -12.46 -40.92
N ALA A 13 -4.37 -12.12 -39.92
CA ALA A 13 -3.89 -11.86 -38.57
C ALA A 13 -3.85 -13.18 -37.81
N LEU A 14 -2.66 -13.79 -37.76
CA LEU A 14 -2.31 -14.88 -36.86
C LEU A 14 -2.59 -14.42 -35.42
N ARG A 15 -3.71 -14.85 -34.85
CA ARG A 15 -3.98 -14.71 -33.42
C ARG A 15 -3.05 -15.67 -32.68
N GLY A 16 -1.95 -15.12 -32.16
CA GLY A 16 -1.04 -15.82 -31.27
C GLY A 16 -1.82 -16.38 -30.07
N THR A 17 -1.78 -17.70 -29.95
CA THR A 17 -2.25 -18.42 -28.76
C THR A 17 -1.35 -18.06 -27.60
N PHE A 18 -1.91 -17.40 -26.59
CA PHE A 18 -1.24 -17.16 -25.31
C PHE A 18 -1.15 -18.50 -24.58
N VAL A 19 -0.01 -19.18 -24.71
CA VAL A 19 0.32 -20.36 -23.92
C VAL A 19 0.67 -19.89 -22.51
N VAL A 20 -0.25 -20.07 -21.57
CA VAL A 20 0.03 -19.96 -20.14
C VAL A 20 0.95 -21.13 -19.78
N ARG A 21 2.24 -20.86 -19.55
CA ARG A 21 3.11 -21.83 -18.88
C ARG A 21 2.62 -21.99 -17.45
N PRO A 22 2.23 -23.20 -16.99
CA PRO A 22 2.01 -23.40 -15.56
C PRO A 22 3.33 -23.20 -14.83
N LEU A 23 3.30 -22.36 -13.80
CA LEU A 23 4.38 -22.18 -12.85
C LEU A 23 4.61 -23.54 -12.17
N SER A 24 5.66 -24.26 -12.55
CA SER A 24 6.07 -25.48 -11.87
C SER A 24 6.39 -25.12 -10.43
N ALA A 25 5.57 -25.61 -9.50
CA ALA A 25 5.87 -25.57 -8.08
C ALA A 25 7.09 -26.48 -7.85
N ALA A 26 8.28 -25.87 -7.80
CA ALA A 26 9.44 -26.51 -7.22
C ALA A 26 9.15 -26.68 -5.73
N ALA A 27 8.78 -27.90 -5.34
CA ALA A 27 8.74 -28.32 -3.96
C ALA A 27 10.13 -28.06 -3.37
N ALA A 28 10.21 -27.13 -2.41
CA ALA A 28 11.40 -26.97 -1.60
C ALA A 28 11.54 -28.24 -0.76
N GLU A 29 12.50 -29.07 -1.16
CA GLU A 29 12.91 -30.28 -0.48
C GLU A 29 13.52 -29.90 0.87
N SER A 30 12.70 -29.97 1.93
CA SER A 30 13.14 -29.85 3.31
C SER A 30 14.06 -31.02 3.65
N GLN A 31 15.36 -30.78 3.74
CA GLN A 31 16.30 -31.76 4.30
C GLN A 31 16.12 -31.81 5.83
N HIS A 32 15.21 -32.67 6.26
CA HIS A 32 15.12 -33.14 7.64
C HIS A 32 16.14 -34.25 7.86
N HIS A 33 17.28 -33.92 8.45
CA HIS A 33 18.07 -34.93 9.15
C HIS A 33 17.47 -35.14 10.54
N ARG A 34 16.62 -36.17 10.68
CA ARG A 34 16.28 -36.79 11.95
C ARG A 34 16.93 -38.18 11.97
N ALA A 35 17.86 -38.36 12.90
CA ALA A 35 18.42 -39.66 13.22
C ALA A 35 17.44 -40.45 14.10
N ASP A 36 17.31 -41.73 13.78
CA ASP A 36 16.56 -42.78 14.46
C ASP A 36 17.14 -43.18 15.82
N GLY A 37 16.27 -43.73 16.68
CA GLY A 37 16.63 -44.48 17.89
C GLY A 37 15.47 -44.49 18.92
N LYS A 38 14.43 -45.30 18.77
CA LYS A 38 14.28 -46.73 19.14
C LYS A 38 14.02 -47.01 20.64
N GLN A 39 12.73 -47.15 20.95
CA GLN A 39 12.08 -48.30 21.65
C GLN A 39 12.70 -48.87 22.95
N SER A 40 11.94 -48.82 24.06
CA SER A 40 11.58 -49.96 24.95
C SER A 40 10.94 -49.41 26.24
N SER A 41 9.70 -49.76 26.59
CA SER A 41 9.25 -51.02 27.21
C SER A 41 9.82 -51.23 28.61
N GLY A 42 9.05 -50.83 29.62
CA GLY A 42 9.26 -51.28 30.98
C GLY A 42 8.84 -52.75 31.16
N ARG A 43 9.72 -53.55 31.78
CA ARG A 43 9.35 -54.66 32.66
C ARG A 43 10.56 -55.00 33.53
N GLY A 44 10.31 -55.10 34.83
CA GLY A 44 11.34 -55.38 35.81
C GLY A 44 11.83 -56.82 35.84
N ALA A 45 12.90 -56.98 36.63
CA ALA A 45 13.42 -58.20 37.24
C ALA A 45 14.11 -59.22 36.31
N GLU A 46 15.40 -58.98 36.07
CA GLU A 46 16.43 -60.03 36.16
C GLU A 46 17.74 -59.37 36.60
N LYS A 47 18.36 -59.91 37.65
CA LYS A 47 19.49 -59.34 38.41
C LYS A 47 20.69 -60.28 38.29
N ASP A 48 21.89 -59.71 38.44
CA ASP A 48 23.16 -60.36 38.82
C ASP A 48 24.18 -60.85 37.76
N ALA A 49 24.08 -60.50 36.48
CA ALA A 49 25.17 -60.79 35.53
C ALA A 49 25.70 -59.60 34.71
N LEU A 50 25.03 -58.44 34.72
CA LEU A 50 25.35 -57.29 33.86
C LEU A 50 26.09 -56.14 34.59
N THR A 51 26.23 -56.24 35.91
CA THR A 51 26.79 -55.16 36.75
C THR A 51 28.31 -55.01 36.67
N VAL A 52 29.02 -55.97 36.07
CA VAL A 52 30.49 -55.94 35.99
C VAL A 52 30.98 -55.26 34.71
N ASP A 53 30.22 -55.30 33.61
CA ASP A 53 30.61 -54.64 32.36
C ASP A 53 30.18 -53.16 32.31
N GLU A 54 29.01 -52.77 32.84
CA GLU A 54 28.58 -51.36 32.83
C GLU A 54 29.51 -50.43 33.62
N ALA A 55 30.09 -50.92 34.72
CA ALA A 55 31.05 -50.14 35.52
C ALA A 55 32.34 -49.81 34.76
N GLN A 56 32.73 -50.63 33.77
CA GLN A 56 33.93 -50.42 32.96
C GLN A 56 33.66 -49.52 31.75
N PHE A 57 32.43 -49.52 31.21
CA PHE A 57 32.02 -48.61 30.13
C PHE A 57 31.64 -47.21 30.64
N ASP A 58 31.06 -47.11 31.84
CA ASP A 58 30.86 -45.82 32.52
C ASP A 58 32.20 -45.16 32.86
N ALA A 59 33.20 -45.93 33.30
CA ALA A 59 34.52 -45.42 33.65
C ALA A 59 35.32 -44.85 32.46
N ILE A 60 35.05 -45.30 31.22
CA ILE A 60 35.70 -44.77 30.00
C ILE A 60 34.87 -43.62 29.38
N THR A 61 33.55 -43.62 29.57
CA THR A 61 32.64 -42.54 29.13
C THR A 61 32.73 -41.29 30.01
N ASP A 62 33.03 -41.44 31.30
CA ASP A 62 33.03 -40.33 32.28
C ASP A 62 34.28 -39.43 32.19
N GLN A 63 35.24 -39.77 31.33
CA GLN A 63 36.49 -39.04 31.15
C GLN A 63 36.53 -38.16 29.88
N ILE A 64 35.37 -37.81 29.33
CA ILE A 64 35.25 -36.79 28.29
C ILE A 64 35.16 -35.43 28.99
N PRO A 65 36.16 -34.53 28.85
CA PRO A 65 36.07 -33.19 29.41
C PRO A 65 34.84 -32.52 28.80
N GLN A 66 33.81 -32.25 29.62
CA GLN A 66 32.68 -31.45 29.19
C GLN A 66 33.23 -30.05 28.95
N ARG A 67 33.56 -29.74 27.69
CA ARG A 67 33.93 -28.38 27.30
C ARG A 67 32.70 -27.55 27.65
N PRO A 68 32.77 -26.61 28.60
CA PRO A 68 31.64 -25.73 28.81
C PRO A 68 31.50 -24.96 27.50
N MET A 69 30.47 -25.28 26.71
CA MET A 69 30.02 -24.43 25.61
C MET A 69 29.57 -23.14 26.29
N GLY A 70 30.53 -22.23 26.47
CA GLY A 70 30.29 -20.93 27.02
C GLY A 70 29.18 -20.31 26.18
N VAL A 71 28.09 -19.94 26.84
CA VAL A 71 26.87 -19.36 26.24
C VAL A 71 27.17 -18.24 25.22
N VAL A 72 28.38 -17.68 25.30
CA VAL A 72 29.01 -16.74 24.37
C VAL A 72 28.98 -17.20 22.89
N GLU A 73 29.17 -18.48 22.57
CA GLU A 73 29.31 -18.94 21.17
C GLU A 73 28.01 -18.80 20.34
N GLY A 74 26.84 -18.83 20.97
CA GLY A 74 25.54 -18.66 20.28
C GLY A 74 25.06 -17.21 20.14
N THR A 75 25.61 -16.28 20.92
CA THR A 75 25.12 -14.89 20.96
C THR A 75 25.56 -14.04 19.77
N SER A 76 26.70 -14.35 19.16
CA SER A 76 27.28 -13.56 18.06
C SER A 76 26.40 -13.55 16.81
N TYR A 77 25.84 -14.70 16.42
CA TYR A 77 24.95 -14.80 15.25
C TYR A 77 23.61 -14.11 15.47
N THR A 78 23.07 -14.18 16.69
CA THR A 78 21.79 -13.52 17.02
C THR A 78 21.88 -12.00 16.90
N LEU A 79 23.01 -11.40 17.28
CA LEU A 79 23.25 -9.96 17.12
C LEU A 79 23.25 -9.54 15.65
N LEU A 80 23.89 -10.33 14.77
CA LEU A 80 23.91 -10.06 13.34
C LEU A 80 22.52 -10.17 12.70
N ILE A 81 21.75 -11.20 13.10
CA ILE A 81 20.37 -11.38 12.62
C ILE A 81 19.50 -10.20 13.04
N LEU A 82 19.58 -9.76 14.31
CA LEU A 82 18.83 -8.61 14.79
C LEU A 82 19.25 -7.31 14.09
N ALA A 83 20.54 -7.10 13.85
CA ALA A 83 21.03 -5.95 13.12
C ALA A 83 20.49 -5.93 11.67
N GLY A 84 20.49 -7.09 10.99
CA GLY A 84 19.93 -7.23 9.66
C GLY A 84 18.42 -6.95 9.62
N VAL A 85 17.66 -7.47 10.58
CA VAL A 85 16.21 -7.20 10.69
C VAL A 85 15.94 -5.74 11.01
N ALA A 86 16.74 -5.10 11.87
CA ALA A 86 16.58 -3.68 12.19
C ALA A 86 16.80 -2.80 10.96
N VAL A 87 17.87 -3.06 10.19
CA VAL A 87 18.14 -2.32 8.95
C VAL A 87 17.04 -2.56 7.91
N ALA A 88 16.65 -3.82 7.69
CA ALA A 88 15.56 -4.15 6.77
C ALA A 88 14.23 -3.52 7.18
N GLY A 89 13.90 -3.54 8.48
CA GLY A 89 12.71 -2.92 9.04
C GLY A 89 12.71 -1.41 8.91
N ALA A 90 13.85 -0.75 9.10
CA ALA A 90 14.00 0.68 8.92
C ALA A 90 13.72 1.10 7.47
N VAL A 91 14.31 0.40 6.48
CA VAL A 91 14.07 0.67 5.05
C VAL A 91 12.61 0.41 4.69
N LEU A 92 12.02 -0.66 5.21
CA LEU A 92 10.60 -0.95 4.98
C LEU A 92 9.70 0.15 5.57
N TRP A 93 10.04 0.65 6.76
CA TRP A 93 9.29 1.71 7.45
C TRP A 93 9.36 3.04 6.71
N THR A 94 10.53 3.43 6.20
CA THR A 94 10.67 4.69 5.45
C THR A 94 9.83 4.66 4.17
N VAL A 95 9.92 3.57 3.40
CA VAL A 95 9.13 3.39 2.18
C VAL A 95 7.64 3.32 2.49
N ALA A 96 7.23 2.60 3.55
CA ALA A 96 5.84 2.55 3.96
C ALA A 96 5.29 3.93 4.33
N ASN A 97 6.04 4.74 5.09
CA ASN A 97 5.61 6.09 5.43
C ASN A 97 5.57 7.03 4.23
N GLU A 98 6.45 6.87 3.24
CA GLU A 98 6.38 7.64 2.00
C GLU A 98 5.17 7.27 1.15
N LEU A 99 4.83 5.98 1.05
CA LEU A 99 3.64 5.53 0.31
C LEU A 99 2.32 5.84 1.04
N LEU A 100 2.33 5.84 2.37
CA LEU A 100 1.14 6.11 3.20
C LEU A 100 0.81 7.60 3.32
N LEU A 101 1.70 8.50 2.89
CA LEU A 101 1.34 9.88 2.61
C LEU A 101 0.44 9.88 1.39
N GLN A 102 -0.85 9.64 1.61
CA GLN A 102 -1.87 9.74 0.58
C GLN A 102 -1.65 11.06 -0.19
N PRO A 103 -1.65 11.03 -1.53
CA PRO A 103 -1.40 12.21 -2.32
C PRO A 103 -2.37 13.33 -1.89
N ARG A 104 -1.78 14.42 -1.40
CA ARG A 104 -2.44 15.48 -0.64
C ARG A 104 -3.59 16.10 -1.43
N GLU A 105 -3.43 16.17 -2.74
CA GLU A 105 -4.42 16.66 -3.68
C GLU A 105 -5.71 15.82 -3.69
N TYR A 106 -5.62 14.50 -3.52
CA TYR A 106 -6.80 13.64 -3.51
C TYR A 106 -7.56 13.75 -2.19
N THR A 107 -6.84 13.88 -1.07
CA THR A 107 -7.46 14.13 0.24
C THR A 107 -8.16 15.49 0.26
N ALA A 108 -7.53 16.53 -0.29
CA ALA A 108 -8.15 17.85 -0.40
C ALA A 108 -9.41 17.82 -1.27
N PHE A 109 -9.36 17.09 -2.39
CA PHE A 109 -10.52 16.90 -3.26
C PHE A 109 -11.68 16.17 -2.58
N SER A 110 -11.43 15.05 -1.89
CA SER A 110 -12.49 14.28 -1.24
C SER A 110 -13.16 15.10 -0.15
N LEU A 111 -12.37 15.77 0.69
CA LEU A 111 -12.90 16.62 1.76
C LEU A 111 -13.72 17.79 1.18
N ALA A 112 -13.24 18.43 0.12
CA ALA A 112 -13.98 19.50 -0.54
C ALA A 112 -15.31 19.00 -1.12
N LEU A 113 -15.31 17.84 -1.79
CA LEU A 113 -16.51 17.25 -2.39
C LEU A 113 -17.55 16.85 -1.33
N ASP A 114 -17.11 16.26 -0.23
CA ASP A 114 -17.99 15.92 0.88
C ASP A 114 -18.58 17.19 1.52
N ARG A 115 -17.75 18.21 1.73
CA ARG A 115 -18.22 19.50 2.25
C ARG A 115 -19.22 20.21 1.34
N LEU A 116 -19.13 19.99 0.02
CA LEU A 116 -20.09 20.47 -0.97
C LEU A 116 -21.44 19.74 -0.87
N ARG A 117 -21.43 18.43 -0.59
CA ARG A 117 -22.64 17.62 -0.42
C ARG A 117 -23.41 18.00 0.84
N ASP A 118 -22.67 18.39 1.88
CA ASP A 118 -23.26 18.80 3.16
C ASP A 118 -23.88 20.20 3.11
N ASP A 119 -23.47 21.07 2.18
CA ASP A 119 -23.98 22.43 2.10
C ASP A 119 -25.30 22.50 1.30
N PRO A 120 -26.44 22.89 1.92
CA PRO A 120 -27.72 22.97 1.24
C PRO A 120 -27.73 24.00 0.10
N ARG A 121 -26.89 25.05 0.15
CA ARG A 121 -26.82 26.09 -0.90
C ARG A 121 -26.31 25.48 -2.21
N VAL A 122 -25.29 24.64 -2.10
CA VAL A 122 -24.71 23.92 -3.24
C VAL A 122 -25.69 22.86 -3.75
N MET A 123 -26.34 22.15 -2.83
CA MET A 123 -27.32 21.11 -3.19
C MET A 123 -28.54 21.67 -3.92
N VAL A 124 -29.02 22.87 -3.59
CA VAL A 124 -30.09 23.55 -4.35
C VAL A 124 -29.58 24.01 -5.72
N ALA A 125 -28.33 24.46 -5.80
CA ALA A 125 -27.75 24.98 -7.04
C ALA A 125 -27.40 23.88 -8.06
N LEU A 126 -26.82 22.76 -7.63
CA LEU A 126 -26.41 21.65 -8.50
C LEU A 126 -27.41 20.48 -8.52
N GLY A 127 -28.18 20.28 -7.45
CA GLY A 127 -29.09 19.14 -7.28
C GLY A 127 -28.41 17.90 -6.70
N SER A 128 -29.20 16.89 -6.34
CA SER A 128 -28.73 15.57 -5.88
C SER A 128 -28.92 14.52 -6.98
N PRO A 129 -27.93 13.66 -7.29
CA PRO A 129 -26.61 13.51 -6.66
C PRO A 129 -25.53 14.44 -7.22
N VAL A 130 -24.55 14.79 -6.37
CA VAL A 130 -23.37 15.61 -6.75
C VAL A 130 -22.13 14.74 -6.98
N SER A 131 -21.57 14.84 -8.19
CA SER A 131 -20.35 14.13 -8.61
C SER A 131 -19.22 15.10 -8.95
N GLY A 132 -17.98 14.81 -8.53
CA GLY A 132 -16.80 15.61 -8.85
C GLY A 132 -15.86 14.92 -9.85
N TYR A 133 -15.30 15.68 -10.79
CA TYR A 133 -14.26 15.23 -11.74
C TYR A 133 -13.16 16.29 -11.83
N GLY A 134 -11.94 15.89 -12.21
CA GLY A 134 -10.79 16.81 -12.23
C GLY A 134 -10.91 17.91 -13.29
N GLN A 135 -10.86 17.55 -14.57
CA GLN A 135 -10.83 18.50 -15.69
C GLN A 135 -12.02 18.37 -16.65
N GLU A 136 -12.44 19.51 -17.23
CA GLU A 136 -13.40 19.53 -18.34
C GLU A 136 -12.69 19.16 -19.63
N THR A 137 -12.61 17.86 -19.91
CA THR A 137 -12.02 17.40 -21.17
C THR A 137 -12.81 16.26 -21.77
N ARG A 138 -12.69 16.08 -23.08
CA ARG A 138 -13.26 14.90 -23.77
C ARG A 138 -12.47 13.63 -23.46
N ASN A 139 -11.19 13.76 -23.09
CA ASN A 139 -10.32 12.63 -22.79
C ASN A 139 -10.63 12.01 -21.40
N ARG A 140 -11.00 10.73 -21.37
CA ARG A 140 -11.33 10.01 -20.12
C ARG A 140 -10.18 10.01 -19.11
N ALA A 141 -8.93 9.88 -19.55
CA ALA A 141 -7.77 9.83 -18.67
C ALA A 141 -7.52 11.16 -17.94
N ALA A 142 -7.72 12.28 -18.64
CA ALA A 142 -7.51 13.61 -18.04
C ALA A 142 -8.63 14.00 -17.06
N ARG A 143 -9.83 13.42 -17.16
CA ARG A 143 -10.90 13.60 -16.15
C ARG A 143 -10.57 12.99 -14.78
N GLN A 144 -9.71 11.97 -14.78
CA GLN A 144 -9.29 11.26 -13.55
C GLN A 144 -8.19 12.02 -12.80
N ARG A 145 -7.50 12.95 -13.47
CA ARG A 145 -6.42 13.75 -12.87
C ARG A 145 -6.97 15.06 -12.38
N ILE A 146 -6.74 15.35 -11.09
CA ILE A 146 -7.14 16.60 -10.46
C ILE A 146 -5.98 17.59 -10.60
N PRO A 147 -6.20 18.76 -11.22
CA PRO A 147 -5.19 19.81 -11.24
C PRO A 147 -5.02 20.34 -9.81
N HIS A 148 -3.77 20.40 -9.37
CA HIS A 148 -3.42 20.91 -8.07
C HIS A 148 -2.22 21.83 -8.19
N ARG A 149 -2.11 22.75 -7.24
CA ARG A 149 -0.96 23.62 -7.04
C ARG A 149 -0.62 23.58 -5.57
N THR A 150 0.60 23.13 -5.27
CA THR A 150 1.15 23.23 -3.93
C THR A 150 2.00 24.50 -3.83
N TYR A 151 1.82 25.25 -2.76
CA TYR A 151 2.65 26.42 -2.48
C TYR A 151 2.91 26.50 -0.97
N THR A 152 4.04 27.07 -0.61
CA THR A 152 4.40 27.32 0.78
C THR A 152 4.22 28.80 1.05
N ASP A 153 3.46 29.13 2.08
CA ASP A 153 3.25 30.51 2.51
C ASP A 153 4.49 31.05 3.26
N ASP A 154 4.56 32.36 3.49
CA ASP A 154 5.69 33.03 4.16
C ASP A 154 5.94 32.49 5.58
N ARG A 155 4.92 31.91 6.21
CA ARG A 155 5.00 31.26 7.53
C ARG A 155 5.54 29.83 7.48
N GLY A 156 5.86 29.31 6.29
CA GLY A 156 6.33 27.94 6.10
C GLY A 156 5.24 26.88 6.12
N VAL A 157 3.96 27.28 6.10
CA VAL A 157 2.82 26.34 6.03
C VAL A 157 2.62 25.94 4.57
N GLU A 158 2.42 24.65 4.32
CA GLU A 158 2.15 24.14 2.98
C GLU A 158 0.64 24.16 2.68
N HIS A 159 0.32 24.81 1.58
CA HIS A 159 -1.02 24.94 1.04
C HIS A 159 -1.18 24.08 -0.21
N VAL A 160 -2.34 23.47 -0.34
CA VAL A 160 -2.74 22.64 -1.47
C VAL A 160 -4.01 23.23 -2.07
N GLN A 161 -3.83 23.91 -3.19
CA GLN A 161 -4.91 24.45 -3.98
C GLN A 161 -5.35 23.42 -5.01
N VAL A 162 -6.63 23.05 -4.99
CA VAL A 162 -7.25 22.14 -5.96
C VAL A 162 -8.36 22.85 -6.72
N GLN A 163 -8.44 22.57 -8.02
CA GLN A 163 -9.53 23.04 -8.85
C GLN A 163 -10.19 21.84 -9.52
N PHE A 164 -11.50 21.73 -9.42
CA PHE A 164 -12.21 20.61 -10.02
C PHE A 164 -13.61 21.02 -10.43
N ILE A 165 -14.32 20.13 -11.11
CA ILE A 165 -15.65 20.37 -11.62
C ILE A 165 -16.62 19.46 -10.91
N SER A 166 -17.66 20.06 -10.37
CA SER A 166 -18.79 19.39 -9.76
C SER A 166 -19.96 19.39 -10.74
N ARG A 167 -20.64 18.26 -10.88
CA ARG A 167 -21.80 18.09 -11.75
C ARG A 167 -22.95 17.52 -10.94
N GLY A 168 -24.10 18.15 -11.07
CA GLY A 168 -25.38 17.62 -10.61
C GLY A 168 -26.42 17.65 -11.72
N PRO A 169 -27.65 17.20 -11.45
CA PRO A 169 -28.74 17.22 -12.42
C PRO A 169 -29.21 18.62 -12.82
N ALA A 170 -29.09 19.61 -11.92
CA ALA A 170 -29.54 20.98 -12.17
C ALA A 170 -28.49 21.87 -12.86
N GLY A 171 -27.22 21.46 -12.87
CA GLY A 171 -26.15 22.25 -13.44
C GLY A 171 -24.75 21.69 -13.21
N VAL A 172 -23.77 22.46 -13.67
CA VAL A 172 -22.34 22.22 -13.49
C VAL A 172 -21.78 23.38 -12.68
N GLY A 173 -20.76 23.11 -11.87
CA GLY A 173 -20.05 24.15 -11.13
C GLY A 173 -18.56 23.88 -11.05
N ARG A 174 -17.76 24.94 -11.12
CA ARG A 174 -16.31 24.91 -10.95
C ARG A 174 -15.97 25.19 -9.50
N VAL A 175 -15.31 24.24 -8.86
CA VAL A 175 -14.91 24.33 -7.46
C VAL A 175 -13.45 24.72 -7.39
N SER A 176 -13.15 25.71 -6.56
CA SER A 176 -11.78 26.08 -6.19
C SER A 176 -11.67 26.00 -4.68
N ALA A 177 -10.80 25.12 -4.21
CA ALA A 177 -10.55 24.90 -2.79
C ALA A 177 -9.07 25.07 -2.50
N ASP A 178 -8.76 25.67 -1.36
CA ASP A 178 -7.41 25.76 -0.85
C ASP A 178 -7.41 25.25 0.58
N MET A 179 -6.49 24.32 0.85
CA MET A 179 -6.41 23.63 2.12
C MET A 179 -4.99 23.64 2.63
N TYR A 180 -4.84 23.77 3.94
CA TYR A 180 -3.56 23.67 4.61
C TYR A 180 -3.61 22.60 5.67
N GLN A 181 -2.44 22.08 6.01
CA GLN A 181 -2.28 21.14 7.10
C GLN A 181 -1.82 21.89 8.35
N ASP A 182 -2.64 21.83 9.40
CA ASP A 182 -2.33 22.44 10.69
C ASP A 182 -1.22 21.65 11.44
N ALA A 183 -0.67 22.22 12.51
CA ALA A 183 0.34 21.57 13.37
C ALA A 183 -0.16 20.22 13.93
N SER A 184 -1.48 20.08 14.09
CA SER A 184 -2.17 18.85 14.47
C SER A 184 -2.27 17.79 13.36
N ARG A 185 -1.67 18.05 12.19
CA ARG A 185 -1.78 17.27 10.93
C ARG A 185 -3.20 17.15 10.39
N GLN A 186 -4.14 17.95 10.88
CA GLN A 186 -5.51 18.00 10.39
C GLN A 186 -5.62 18.92 9.18
N TRP A 187 -6.42 18.50 8.21
CA TRP A 187 -6.71 19.27 7.01
C TRP A 187 -7.77 20.33 7.29
N GLN A 188 -7.46 21.59 6.98
CA GLN A 188 -8.36 22.71 7.18
C GLN A 188 -8.52 23.50 5.89
N PHE A 189 -9.72 24.05 5.67
CA PHE A 189 -10.00 24.88 4.50
C PHE A 189 -9.53 26.31 4.75
N TYR A 190 -8.67 26.82 3.88
CA TYR A 190 -8.40 28.25 3.79
C TYR A 190 -9.57 28.95 3.10
N TYR A 191 -9.99 28.46 1.94
CA TYR A 191 -11.25 28.85 1.31
C TYR A 191 -11.88 27.70 0.53
N LEU A 192 -13.19 27.78 0.34
CA LEU A 192 -13.94 26.86 -0.51
C LEU A 192 -14.99 27.63 -1.30
N LEU A 193 -14.79 27.69 -2.62
CA LEU A 193 -15.59 28.47 -3.54
C LEU A 193 -16.17 27.56 -4.63
N VAL A 194 -17.46 27.73 -4.89
CA VAL A 194 -18.17 27.05 -5.98
C VAL A 194 -18.73 28.10 -6.91
N ASP A 195 -18.27 28.08 -8.16
CA ASP A 195 -18.81 28.90 -9.24
C ASP A 195 -19.83 28.08 -10.00
N VAL A 196 -21.12 28.46 -9.96
CA VAL A 196 -22.19 27.68 -10.58
C VAL A 196 -22.49 28.26 -11.96
N ASP A 197 -22.38 27.41 -12.99
CA ASP A 197 -22.68 27.81 -14.35
C ASP A 197 -24.18 28.13 -14.51
N GLY A 198 -24.51 29.02 -15.45
CA GLY A 198 -25.90 29.40 -15.72
C GLY A 198 -26.43 30.56 -14.87
N GLY A 199 -25.56 31.48 -14.45
CA GLY A 199 -25.96 32.78 -13.88
C GLY A 199 -26.43 32.76 -12.43
N ARG A 200 -26.24 31.64 -11.72
CA ARG A 200 -26.59 31.50 -10.29
C ARG A 200 -25.55 32.10 -9.34
N GLY A 201 -24.43 32.59 -9.88
CA GLY A 201 -23.38 33.27 -9.14
C GLY A 201 -22.41 32.33 -8.42
N ARG A 202 -21.48 32.92 -7.67
CA ARG A 202 -20.46 32.22 -6.88
C ARG A 202 -20.95 32.03 -5.45
N ILE A 203 -20.86 30.80 -4.95
CA ILE A 203 -21.20 30.41 -3.59
C ILE A 203 -19.89 30.20 -2.81
N SER A 204 -19.69 30.97 -1.75
CA SER A 204 -18.58 30.76 -0.79
C SER A 204 -19.08 29.96 0.40
N ILE A 205 -18.52 28.76 0.59
CA ILE A 205 -18.87 27.88 1.71
C ILE A 205 -18.00 28.23 2.92
N VAL A 206 -16.71 28.41 2.68
CA VAL A 206 -15.73 28.83 3.69
C VAL A 206 -15.12 30.14 3.23
N HIS A 207 -15.26 31.16 4.07
CA HIS A 207 -14.63 32.45 3.84
C HIS A 207 -13.16 32.41 4.23
N PRO A 208 -12.27 33.07 3.45
CA PRO A 208 -10.86 33.15 3.78
C PRO A 208 -10.71 33.75 5.17
N GLN A 209 -10.19 32.95 6.11
CA GLN A 209 -9.79 33.44 7.41
C GLN A 209 -8.42 34.07 7.22
N TYR A 210 -8.36 35.41 7.14
CA TYR A 210 -7.10 36.11 7.32
C TYR A 210 -6.69 35.89 8.78
N GLN A 211 -5.78 34.94 9.01
CA GLN A 211 -5.16 34.71 10.32
C GLN A 211 -3.88 35.51 10.44
#